data_AF-A0A971IFW8-F1
#
_entry.id   AF-A0A971IFW8-F1
#
_cell.length_a   1.000
_cell.length_b   1.000
_cell.length_c   1.000
_cell.angle_alpha   90.00
_cell.angle_beta   90.00
_cell.angle_gamma   90.00
#
_symmetry.space_group_name_H-M   'P 1'
#
loop_
_entity.id
_entity.type
_entity.pdbx_description
1 polymer ?
#
loop_
_entity_poly.entity_id
_entity_poly.type
_entity_poly.pdbx_seq_one_letter_code
_entity_poly.pdbx_strand_id
1 'polypeptide(L)' 'GLRPAETRQFLEAAFRDGAVQATGTAITRVLPPASRFSPAGEHGEKKRRVLAKLGEFFERFFGLGVS' A
#
# COMPACT_ATOMS: atom_id res chain seq x y z
N GLY A 1 12.34 -0.53 -5.02
CA GLY A 1 11.14 -1.39 -5.07
C GLY A 1 10.40 -1.34 -3.75
N LEU A 2 9.18 -1.91 -3.70
CA LEU A 2 8.43 -2.20 -2.48
C LEU A 2 8.93 -3.52 -1.87
N ARG A 3 8.50 -3.84 -0.64
CA ARG A 3 8.74 -5.15 -0.05
C ARG A 3 7.69 -6.16 -0.52
N PRO A 4 8.05 -7.20 -1.29
CA PRO A 4 7.04 -8.03 -1.97
C PRO A 4 6.08 -8.78 -1.04
N ALA A 5 6.60 -9.38 0.04
CA ALA A 5 5.80 -10.17 0.97
C ALA A 5 4.78 -9.29 1.73
N GLU A 6 5.24 -8.16 2.26
CA GLU A 6 4.41 -7.19 2.98
C GLU A 6 3.40 -6.51 2.04
N THR A 7 3.77 -6.27 0.77
CA THR A 7 2.85 -5.75 -0.24
C THR A 7 1.72 -6.75 -0.50
N ARG A 8 2.05 -8.04 -0.62
CA ARG A 8 1.07 -9.10 -0.86
C ARG A 8 0.13 -9.24 0.34
N GLN A 9 0.67 -9.31 1.55
CA GLN A 9 -0.13 -9.39 2.78
C GLN A 9 -1.05 -8.18 2.94
N PHE A 10 -0.56 -6.98 2.60
CA PHE A 10 -1.36 -5.75 2.64
C PHE A 10 -2.54 -5.80 1.68
N LEU A 11 -2.33 -6.28 0.45
CA LEU A 11 -3.41 -6.44 -0.53
C LEU A 11 -4.37 -7.57 -0.14
N GLU A 12 -3.88 -8.70 0.36
CA GLU A 12 -4.74 -9.80 0.86
C GLU A 12 -5.69 -9.34 1.96
N ALA A 13 -5.20 -8.52 2.89
CA ALA A 13 -6.05 -7.89 3.90
C ALA A 13 -7.10 -6.97 3.25
N ALA A 14 -6.69 -6.13 2.29
CA ALA A 14 -7.61 -5.23 1.60
C ALA A 14 -8.72 -5.98 0.83
N PHE A 15 -8.40 -7.09 0.15
CA PHE A 15 -9.40 -7.93 -0.53
C PHE A 15 -10.35 -8.61 0.47
N ARG A 16 -9.84 -9.08 1.60
CA ARG A 16 -10.66 -9.69 2.67
C ARG A 16 -11.61 -8.66 3.29
N ASP A 17 -11.11 -7.46 3.55
CA ASP A 17 -11.83 -6.42 4.29
C ASP A 17 -12.67 -5.52 3.35
N GLY A 18 -12.49 -5.64 2.04
CA GLY A 18 -13.21 -4.87 1.03
C GLY A 18 -12.72 -3.42 0.83
N ALA A 19 -11.58 -3.05 1.42
CA ALA A 19 -11.02 -1.71 1.28
C ALA A 19 -9.50 -1.68 1.53
N VAL A 20 -8.80 -0.78 0.84
CA VAL A 20 -7.38 -0.50 1.11
C VAL A 20 -7.25 0.36 2.38
N GLN A 21 -6.55 -0.15 3.40
CA GLN A 21 -6.26 0.63 4.60
C GLN A 21 -5.20 1.72 4.34
N ALA A 22 -5.66 2.95 4.13
CA ALA A 22 -4.80 4.13 3.97
C ALA A 22 -4.25 4.68 5.30
N THR A 23 -4.92 4.36 6.42
CA THR A 23 -4.56 4.80 7.77
C THR A 23 -3.75 3.74 8.51
N GLY A 24 -3.17 4.11 9.65
CA GLY A 24 -2.34 3.21 10.46
C GLY A 24 -0.94 2.96 9.88
N THR A 25 -0.29 1.92 10.41
CA THR A 25 1.13 1.60 10.14
C THR A 25 1.34 0.43 9.18
N ALA A 26 0.28 -0.23 8.71
CA ALA A 26 0.42 -1.38 7.80
C ALA A 26 1.16 -0.98 6.50
N ILE A 27 0.78 0.15 5.90
CA ILE A 27 1.42 0.69 4.70
C ILE A 27 2.90 1.06 4.90
N THR A 28 3.34 1.37 6.12
CA THR A 28 4.75 1.70 6.35
C THR A 28 5.65 0.47 6.26
N ARG A 29 5.10 -0.74 6.44
CA ARG A 29 5.81 -2.01 6.24
C ARG A 29 6.00 -2.36 4.76
N VAL A 30 5.12 -1.86 3.88
CA VAL A 30 5.21 -2.04 2.42
C VAL A 30 6.36 -1.23 1.82
N LEU A 31 6.64 -0.07 2.41
CA LEU A 31 7.69 0.83 1.95
C LEU A 31 9.08 0.30 2.35
N PRO A 32 10.10 0.46 1.50
CA PRO A 32 11.48 0.22 1.94
C PRO A 32 11.84 1.22 3.05
N PRO A 33 12.83 0.89 3.91
CA PRO A 33 13.33 1.82 4.92
C PRO A 33 13.71 3.14 4.25
N ALA A 34 13.21 4.24 4.78
CA ALA A 34 13.62 5.57 4.38
C ALA A 34 14.10 6.31 5.63
N SER A 35 15.10 7.18 5.47
CA SER A 35 15.47 8.09 6.53
C SER A 35 14.28 8.97 6.89
N ARG A 36 13.90 8.99 8.17
CA ARG A 36 12.84 9.87 8.70
C ARG A 36 13.27 11.34 8.72
N PHE A 37 14.58 11.59 8.58
CA PHE A 37 15.20 12.91 8.58
C PHE A 37 15.54 13.42 7.17
N SER A 38 14.91 12.85 6.13
CA SER A 38 15.03 13.42 4.79
C SER A 38 14.46 14.85 4.79
N PRO A 39 15.25 15.88 4.42
CA PRO A 39 14.81 17.28 4.47
C PRO A 39 13.59 17.56 3.57
N ALA A 40 13.35 16.71 2.58
CA ALA A 40 12.37 16.95 1.51
C ALA A 40 11.03 16.21 1.71
N GLY A 41 10.80 15.53 2.84
CA GLY A 41 9.52 14.85 3.07
C GLY A 41 9.25 13.64 2.13
N GLU A 42 10.30 13.15 1.46
CA GLU A 42 10.28 12.05 0.49
C GLU A 42 9.49 10.81 0.94
N HIS A 43 9.53 10.49 2.23
CA HIS A 43 8.80 9.36 2.78
C HIS A 43 7.28 9.54 2.66
N GLY A 44 6.77 10.75 2.93
CA GLY A 44 5.35 11.08 2.83
C GLY A 44 4.86 11.00 1.38
N GLU A 45 5.62 11.58 0.45
CA GLU A 45 5.30 11.50 -0.99
C GLU A 45 5.32 10.07 -1.50
N LYS A 46 6.32 9.28 -1.09
CA LYS A 46 6.40 7.88 -1.47
C LYS A 46 5.23 7.08 -0.91
N LYS A 47 4.82 7.33 0.33
CA LYS A 47 3.62 6.71 0.92
C LYS A 47 2.38 7.03 0.09
N ARG A 48 2.16 8.30 -0.25
CA ARG A 48 1.02 8.73 -1.09
C ARG A 48 0.99 8.02 -2.44
N ARG A 49 2.12 8.03 -3.16
CA ARG A 49 2.22 7.38 -4.49
C ARG A 49 1.96 5.88 -4.43
N VAL A 50 2.43 5.21 -3.38
CA VAL A 50 2.22 3.76 -3.22
C VAL A 50 0.77 3.45 -2.88
N LEU A 51 0.14 4.24 -2.01
CA LEU A 51 -1.30 4.08 -1.72
C LEU A 51 -2.16 4.28 -2.95
N ALA A 52 -1.89 5.29 -3.77
CA ALA A 52 -2.63 5.52 -5.02
C ALA A 52 -2.55 4.29 -5.95
N LYS A 53 -1.34 3.79 -6.20
CA LYS A 53 -1.14 2.62 -7.09
C LYS A 53 -1.77 1.34 -6.56
N LEU A 54 -1.70 1.10 -5.24
CA LEU A 54 -2.32 -0.08 -4.63
C LEU A 54 -3.85 0.05 -4.59
N GLY A 55 -4.37 1.28 -4.45
CA GLY A 55 -5.79 1.59 -4.61
C GLY A 55 -6.30 1.30 -6.01
N GLU A 56 -5.63 1.83 -7.04
CA GLU A 56 -5.96 1.55 -8.45
C GLU A 56 -5.91 0.04 -8.76
N PHE A 57 -4.90 -0.67 -8.22
CA PHE A 57 -4.83 -2.12 -8.34
C PHE A 57 -6.03 -2.80 -7.66
N PHE A 58 -6.35 -2.43 -6.42
CA PHE A 58 -7.49 -2.98 -5.70
C PHE A 58 -8.80 -2.76 -6.47
N GLU A 59 -9.10 -1.52 -6.86
CA GLU A 59 -10.33 -1.18 -7.60
C GLU A 59 -10.47 -1.97 -8.91
N ARG A 60 -9.36 -2.19 -9.61
CA ARG A 60 -9.36 -2.97 -10.87
C ARG A 60 -9.72 -4.44 -10.67
N PHE A 61 -9.33 -5.04 -9.55
CA PHE A 61 -9.45 -6.49 -9.33
C PHE A 61 -10.52 -6.87 -8.30
N PHE A 62 -10.98 -5.93 -7.50
CA PHE A 62 -12.03 -6.16 -6.52
C PHE A 62 -13.36 -6.47 -7.23
N GLY A 63 -13.99 -7.60 -6.87
CA GLY A 63 -15.21 -8.07 -7.50
C GLY A 63 -15.03 -8.96 -8.74
N LEU A 64 -13.82 -9.06 -9.32
CA LEU A 64 -13.56 -9.98 -10.44
C LEU A 64 -13.46 -11.46 -10.04
N GLY A 65 -13.40 -11.75 -8.73
CA GLY A 65 -13.38 -13.11 -8.18
C GLY A 65 -14.76 -13.72 -7.92
N VAL A 66 -15.84 -13.02 -8.28
CA VAL A 66 -17.20 -13.54 -8.21
C VAL A 66 -17.66 -13.85 -9.64
N SER A 67 -17.42 -15.07 -10.07
CA SER A 67 -18.05 -15.70 -11.24
C SER A 67 -18.34 -17.15 -10.92
#